data_AF-A0A316S540-F1
#
_entry.id   AF-A0A316S540-F1
#
_cell.length_a   1.000
_cell.length_b   1.000
_cell.length_c   1.000
_cell.angle_alpha   90.00
_cell.angle_beta   90.00
_cell.angle_gamma   90.00
#
_symmetry.space_group_name_H-M   'P 1'
#
loop_
_entity.id
_entity.type
_entity.pdbx_description
1 polymer ?
#
loop_
_entity_poly.entity_id
_entity_poly.type
_entity_poly.pdbx_seq_one_letter_code
_entity_poly.pdbx_strand_id
1 'polypeptide(L)'
;MRNVPKWAKGNGFAKRFFKWLRRKNQGALLTEDAVFTKVSNQEFTFVYRGVNMRNSSSRLYQGMDFVGIFNQRTFEFTDVSYSLRALLNIPEGRTFRFQRGCMHSLERKVQEYAQKKLDKERKEISVTPVERAALAWKYREVIEKAAGDVIFGKTSVMGQPIPQPDFAFDGETYVFDNRLYFRYLRNGKSVIRKFGRTWAKELQHREIMRQIFEEEVNTRAKILLKKQPERIEKIRTLRNALENVHHTVLVVVRGKHGVFEYFHIDAEVLKNTNGKYPIAEVSGQEKKHLKEKYGAHKVWDVEEIYQVGARNIWYYNVMAERKQAA
;
A
#
# COMPACT_ATOMS: atom_id res chain seq x y z
N MET A 1 -13.78 43.26 -20.54
CA MET A 1 -12.70 42.76 -21.43
C MET A 1 -12.22 41.40 -20.91
N ARG A 2 -12.27 40.33 -21.70
CA ARG A 2 -11.77 39.01 -21.27
C ARG A 2 -10.24 39.05 -21.15
N ASN A 3 -9.70 38.73 -19.97
CA ASN A 3 -8.28 38.85 -19.63
C ASN A 3 -7.40 38.05 -20.60
N VAL A 4 -6.62 38.74 -21.43
CA VAL A 4 -5.54 38.14 -22.23
C VAL A 4 -4.55 37.50 -21.23
N PRO A 5 -4.24 36.19 -21.35
CA PRO A 5 -3.30 35.53 -20.46
C PRO A 5 -1.97 36.28 -20.42
N LYS A 6 -1.36 36.37 -19.24
CA LYS A 6 -0.11 37.12 -19.08
C LYS A 6 1.03 36.60 -19.98
N TRP A 7 0.98 35.36 -20.46
CA TRP A 7 1.98 34.82 -21.41
C TRP A 7 1.78 35.38 -22.83
N ALA A 8 0.54 35.64 -23.23
CA ALA A 8 0.18 36.19 -24.52
C ALA A 8 0.47 37.70 -24.64
N LYS A 9 0.94 38.35 -23.56
CA LYS A 9 1.30 39.78 -23.55
C LYS A 9 2.77 40.04 -23.87
N GLY A 10 3.63 39.02 -23.81
CA GLY A 10 5.09 39.17 -23.80
C GLY A 10 5.74 39.57 -25.12
N ASN A 11 5.20 39.15 -26.28
CA ASN A 11 5.74 39.55 -27.59
C ASN A 11 4.65 39.57 -28.68
N GLY A 12 4.98 40.13 -29.85
CA GLY A 12 4.06 40.28 -30.99
C GLY A 12 3.55 38.95 -31.53
N PHE A 13 4.41 37.93 -31.60
CA PHE A 13 4.03 36.59 -32.04
C PHE A 13 3.05 35.92 -31.07
N ALA A 14 3.30 35.95 -29.77
CA ALA A 14 2.43 35.39 -28.73
C ALA A 14 1.04 36.06 -28.73
N LYS A 15 0.97 37.37 -28.98
CA LYS A 15 -0.30 38.09 -29.18
C LYS A 15 -1.04 37.56 -30.42
N ARG A 16 -0.34 37.38 -31.55
CA ARG A 16 -0.90 36.83 -32.79
C ARG A 16 -1.36 35.38 -32.61
N PHE A 17 -0.54 34.56 -31.95
CA PHE A 17 -0.82 33.17 -31.64
C PHE A 17 -2.05 33.03 -30.73
N PHE A 18 -2.17 33.85 -29.68
CA PHE A 18 -3.35 33.86 -28.82
C PHE A 18 -4.62 34.31 -29.55
N LYS A 19 -4.52 35.37 -30.40
CA LYS A 19 -5.64 35.79 -31.26
C LYS A 19 -6.07 34.65 -32.19
N TRP A 20 -5.11 33.93 -32.76
CA TRP A 20 -5.35 32.74 -33.57
C TRP A 20 -6.03 31.65 -32.76
N LEU A 21 -5.48 31.24 -31.61
CA LEU A 21 -6.06 30.20 -30.73
C LEU A 21 -7.53 30.47 -30.39
N ARG A 22 -7.87 31.73 -30.07
CA ARG A 22 -9.22 32.13 -29.64
C ARG A 22 -10.28 31.97 -30.74
N ARG A 23 -9.92 32.08 -32.02
CA ARG A 23 -10.88 32.04 -33.14
C ARG A 23 -11.11 30.59 -33.58
N LYS A 24 -12.26 29.99 -33.26
CA LYS A 24 -12.55 28.58 -33.56
C LYS A 24 -12.30 28.19 -35.03
N ASN A 25 -12.80 28.99 -35.97
CA ASN A 25 -12.80 28.67 -37.40
C ASN A 25 -11.67 29.37 -38.16
N GLN A 26 -10.48 29.45 -37.58
CA GLN A 26 -9.32 30.05 -38.26
C GLN A 26 -8.41 28.95 -38.81
N GLY A 27 -8.01 29.09 -40.07
CA GLY A 27 -7.07 28.20 -40.75
C GLY A 27 -5.69 28.15 -40.08
N ALA A 28 -4.78 27.37 -40.66
CA ALA A 28 -3.45 27.17 -40.11
C ALA A 28 -2.70 28.51 -39.92
N LEU A 29 -1.94 28.61 -38.82
CA LEU A 29 -1.06 29.74 -38.58
C LEU A 29 0.35 29.38 -39.07
N LEU A 30 0.82 30.10 -40.08
CA LEU A 30 2.12 29.90 -40.70
C LEU A 30 3.18 30.83 -40.09
N THR A 31 4.37 30.29 -39.88
CA THR A 31 5.62 31.02 -39.62
C THR A 31 6.66 30.57 -40.64
N GLU A 32 7.84 31.20 -40.68
CA GLU A 32 8.88 30.85 -41.65
C GLU A 32 9.26 29.36 -41.64
N ASP A 33 9.34 28.76 -40.45
CA ASP A 33 9.80 27.37 -40.27
C ASP A 33 8.73 26.41 -39.75
N ALA A 34 7.54 26.89 -39.37
CA ALA A 34 6.52 26.07 -38.72
C ALA A 34 5.09 26.37 -39.20
N VAL A 35 4.27 25.33 -39.16
CA VAL A 35 2.82 25.40 -39.37
C VAL A 35 2.11 24.98 -38.10
N PHE A 36 1.14 25.78 -37.66
CA PHE A 36 0.28 25.45 -36.53
C PHE A 36 -1.12 25.16 -37.01
N THR A 37 -1.66 24.02 -36.60
CA THR A 37 -3.09 23.71 -36.74
C THR A 37 -3.69 23.43 -35.38
N LYS A 38 -5.02 23.40 -35.33
CA LYS A 38 -5.73 23.10 -34.11
C LYS A 38 -7.05 22.38 -34.40
N VAL A 39 -7.41 21.52 -33.47
CA VAL A 39 -8.69 20.80 -33.48
C VAL A 39 -9.43 21.20 -32.22
N SER A 40 -10.65 21.71 -32.36
CA SER A 40 -11.49 22.07 -31.22
C SER A 40 -12.50 20.96 -30.94
N ASN A 41 -12.59 20.53 -29.68
CA ASN A 41 -13.64 19.66 -29.18
C ASN A 41 -14.26 20.26 -27.92
N GLN A 42 -15.56 20.57 -27.97
CA GLN A 42 -16.28 21.30 -26.91
C GLN A 42 -15.57 22.60 -26.50
N GLU A 43 -15.01 22.66 -25.29
CA GLU A 43 -14.30 23.82 -24.73
C GLU A 43 -12.78 23.70 -24.85
N PHE A 44 -12.25 22.57 -25.31
CA PHE A 44 -10.82 22.32 -25.44
C PHE A 44 -10.37 22.46 -26.89
N THR A 45 -9.18 22.99 -27.08
CA THR A 45 -8.53 23.16 -28.38
C THR A 45 -7.17 22.52 -28.32
N PHE A 46 -7.00 21.44 -29.08
CA PHE A 46 -5.76 20.72 -29.23
C PHE A 46 -4.93 21.41 -30.29
N VAL A 47 -3.69 21.73 -29.95
CA VAL A 47 -2.78 22.48 -30.81
C VAL A 47 -1.69 21.55 -31.30
N TYR A 48 -1.43 21.58 -32.59
CA TYR A 48 -0.40 20.78 -33.23
C TYR A 48 0.54 21.68 -34.03
N ARG A 49 1.82 21.31 -34.08
CA ARG A 49 2.88 22.00 -34.80
C ARG A 49 3.51 21.03 -35.80
N GLY A 50 3.73 21.48 -37.02
CA GLY A 50 4.57 20.80 -38.00
C GLY A 50 5.61 21.73 -38.58
N VAL A 51 6.42 21.20 -39.47
CA VAL A 51 7.42 21.95 -40.24
C VAL A 51 6.75 22.65 -41.40
N ASN A 52 7.08 23.93 -41.62
CA ASN A 52 6.60 24.62 -42.82
C ASN A 52 7.45 24.22 -44.04
N MET A 53 6.99 23.22 -44.81
CA MET A 53 7.62 22.88 -46.07
C MET A 53 7.20 23.87 -47.14
N ARG A 54 8.05 24.85 -47.44
CA ARG A 54 7.77 26.01 -48.32
C ARG A 54 7.26 25.69 -49.74
N ASN A 55 7.16 24.42 -50.17
CA ASN A 55 6.77 24.03 -51.54
C ASN A 55 5.93 22.73 -51.67
N SER A 56 5.18 22.28 -50.66
CA SER A 56 4.28 21.11 -50.86
C SER A 56 2.92 21.27 -50.17
N SER A 57 1.97 21.84 -50.91
CA SER A 57 0.57 21.99 -50.53
C SER A 57 -0.15 20.66 -50.24
N SER A 58 0.44 19.51 -50.58
CA SER A 58 -0.13 18.17 -50.39
C SER A 58 0.31 17.43 -49.12
N ARG A 59 1.21 17.99 -48.29
CA ARG A 59 1.78 17.30 -47.10
C ARG A 59 1.60 18.03 -45.77
N LEU A 60 0.70 19.01 -45.69
CA LEU A 60 0.48 19.89 -44.52
C LEU A 60 0.19 19.19 -43.17
N TYR A 61 -0.05 17.89 -43.17
CA TYR A 61 -0.42 17.11 -41.98
C TYR A 61 0.54 15.97 -41.62
N GLN A 62 1.59 15.72 -42.41
CA GLN A 62 2.60 14.70 -42.07
C GLN A 62 3.60 15.27 -41.06
N GLY A 63 3.81 14.58 -39.93
CA GLY A 63 4.76 14.98 -38.89
C GLY A 63 4.27 16.10 -37.97
N MET A 64 2.97 16.15 -37.67
CA MET A 64 2.40 17.12 -36.73
C MET A 64 2.57 16.65 -35.28
N ASP A 65 3.33 17.41 -34.50
CA ASP A 65 3.55 17.17 -33.08
C ASP A 65 2.47 17.85 -32.24
N PHE A 66 1.95 17.16 -31.24
CA PHE A 66 1.09 17.77 -30.22
C PHE A 66 1.90 18.77 -29.38
N VAL A 67 1.39 20.01 -29.25
CA VAL A 67 2.11 21.09 -28.55
C VAL A 67 1.31 21.74 -27.42
N GLY A 68 0.05 21.35 -27.21
CA GLY A 68 -0.70 21.73 -26.00
C GLY A 68 -2.23 21.72 -26.14
N ILE A 69 -2.91 21.88 -25.01
CA ILE A 69 -4.37 21.95 -24.88
C ILE A 69 -4.79 23.32 -24.35
N PHE A 70 -5.53 24.06 -25.16
CA PHE A 70 -6.07 25.36 -24.77
C PHE A 70 -7.54 25.24 -24.35
N ASN A 71 -7.85 25.66 -23.13
CA ASN A 71 -9.22 25.75 -22.63
C ASN A 71 -9.83 27.09 -23.04
N GLN A 72 -10.80 27.06 -23.96
CA GLN A 72 -11.45 28.26 -24.50
C GLN A 72 -12.33 29.00 -23.48
N ARG A 73 -12.73 28.33 -22.40
CA ARG A 73 -13.57 28.92 -21.34
C ARG A 73 -12.72 29.65 -20.30
N THR A 74 -11.63 29.02 -19.84
CA THR A 74 -10.75 29.59 -18.81
C THR A 74 -9.57 30.39 -19.38
N PHE A 75 -9.32 30.28 -20.68
CA PHE A 75 -8.12 30.78 -21.37
C PHE A 75 -6.81 30.22 -20.84
N GLU A 76 -6.88 29.09 -20.16
CA GLU A 76 -5.72 28.39 -19.67
C GLU A 76 -5.13 27.51 -20.76
N PHE A 77 -3.81 27.46 -20.82
CA PHE A 77 -3.07 26.58 -21.72
C PHE A 77 -2.41 25.50 -20.86
N THR A 78 -2.63 24.22 -21.17
CA THR A 78 -2.06 23.08 -20.45
C THR A 78 -1.29 22.20 -21.41
N ASP A 79 -0.40 21.36 -20.88
CA ASP A 79 0.43 20.42 -21.65
C ASP A 79 1.26 21.10 -22.74
N VAL A 80 1.67 22.34 -22.48
CA VAL A 80 2.41 23.16 -23.43
C VAL A 80 3.82 22.60 -23.58
N SER A 81 4.15 22.15 -24.78
CA SER A 81 5.47 21.60 -25.11
C SER A 81 6.58 22.64 -24.91
N TYR A 82 7.78 22.18 -24.55
CA TYR A 82 8.94 23.07 -24.37
C TYR A 82 9.27 23.85 -25.64
N SER A 83 9.14 23.22 -26.81
CA SER A 83 9.37 23.86 -28.11
C SER A 83 8.40 25.02 -28.37
N LEU A 84 7.12 24.87 -28.00
CA LEU A 84 6.15 25.95 -28.11
C LEU A 84 6.41 27.07 -27.09
N ARG A 85 6.86 26.73 -25.87
CA ARG A 85 7.22 27.74 -24.86
C ARG A 85 8.36 28.64 -25.34
N ALA A 86 9.41 28.05 -25.91
CA ALA A 86 10.54 28.77 -26.46
C ALA A 86 10.10 29.71 -27.60
N LEU A 87 9.29 29.20 -28.54
CA LEU A 87 8.78 30.00 -29.66
C LEU A 87 7.90 31.17 -29.21
N LEU A 88 7.08 30.95 -28.18
CA LEU A 88 6.23 31.99 -27.59
C LEU A 88 7.00 32.92 -26.64
N ASN A 89 8.31 32.71 -26.46
CA ASN A 89 9.20 33.42 -25.52
C ASN A 89 8.54 33.55 -24.12
N ILE A 90 8.07 32.42 -23.59
CA ILE A 90 7.42 32.37 -22.29
C ILE A 90 8.51 32.24 -21.22
N PRO A 91 8.56 33.12 -20.20
CA PRO A 91 9.59 33.06 -19.16
C PRO A 91 9.63 31.71 -18.45
N GLU A 92 10.83 31.20 -18.15
CA GLU A 92 11.02 29.88 -17.52
C GLU A 92 10.32 29.75 -16.16
N GLY A 93 10.19 30.85 -15.41
CA GLY A 93 9.44 30.89 -14.15
C GLY A 93 7.92 30.71 -14.29
N ARG A 94 7.37 30.59 -15.51
CA ARG A 94 5.95 30.28 -15.73
C ARG A 94 5.72 28.78 -15.75
N THR A 95 5.01 28.30 -14.74
CA THR A 95 4.56 26.91 -14.69
C THR A 95 3.28 26.73 -15.51
N PHE A 96 3.26 25.69 -16.33
CA PHE A 96 2.03 25.18 -16.94
C PHE A 96 1.66 23.88 -16.28
N ARG A 97 0.36 23.61 -16.24
CA ARG A 97 -0.13 22.32 -15.78
C ARG A 97 0.09 21.29 -16.88
N PHE A 98 0.63 20.15 -16.46
CA PHE A 98 0.73 18.95 -17.27
C PHE A 98 -0.19 17.87 -16.71
N GLN A 99 -0.64 16.95 -17.55
CA GLN A 99 -1.53 15.86 -17.17
C GLN A 99 -1.01 15.06 -15.96
N ARG A 100 0.26 14.62 -15.99
CA ARG A 100 0.88 13.90 -14.87
C ARG A 100 0.96 14.75 -13.58
N GLY A 101 1.29 16.03 -13.71
CA GLY A 101 1.26 16.95 -12.56
C GLY A 101 -0.15 17.21 -12.02
N CYS A 102 -1.16 17.19 -12.88
CA CYS A 102 -2.56 17.28 -12.49
C CYS A 102 -3.04 16.03 -11.77
N MET A 103 -2.61 14.86 -12.20
CA MET A 103 -2.86 13.57 -11.53
C MET A 103 -2.35 13.62 -10.10
N HIS A 104 -1.06 13.88 -9.88
CA HIS A 104 -0.48 13.98 -8.53
C HIS A 104 -1.11 15.09 -7.68
N SER A 105 -1.43 16.24 -8.29
CA SER A 105 -2.15 17.28 -7.58
C SER A 105 -3.56 16.86 -7.17
N LEU A 106 -4.24 16.05 -7.99
CA LEU A 106 -5.56 15.52 -7.69
C LEU A 106 -5.48 14.47 -6.60
N GLU A 107 -4.53 13.53 -6.67
CA GLU A 107 -4.27 12.50 -5.65
C GLU A 107 -4.16 13.12 -4.25
N ARG A 108 -3.24 14.08 -4.11
CA ARG A 108 -3.03 14.79 -2.85
C ARG A 108 -4.29 15.50 -2.36
N LYS A 109 -5.03 16.17 -3.25
CA LYS A 109 -6.25 16.89 -2.88
C LYS A 109 -7.40 15.95 -2.51
N VAL A 110 -7.48 14.77 -3.13
CA VAL A 110 -8.43 13.71 -2.79
C VAL A 110 -8.11 13.16 -1.40
N GLN A 111 -6.84 12.87 -1.12
CA GLN A 111 -6.36 12.45 0.19
C GLN A 111 -6.68 13.50 1.27
N GLU A 112 -6.29 14.77 1.05
CA GLU A 112 -6.58 15.88 1.97
C GLU A 112 -8.08 16.05 2.23
N TYR A 113 -8.91 15.93 1.18
CA TYR A 113 -10.36 16.02 1.32
C TYR A 113 -10.92 14.87 2.16
N ALA A 114 -10.47 13.64 1.89
CA ALA A 114 -10.93 12.45 2.59
C ALA A 114 -10.56 12.51 4.07
N GLN A 115 -9.31 12.86 4.38
CA GLN A 115 -8.85 13.01 5.77
C GLN A 115 -9.65 14.08 6.53
N LYS A 116 -9.81 15.27 5.94
CA LYS A 116 -10.64 16.34 6.53
C LYS A 116 -12.09 15.91 6.74
N LYS A 117 -12.61 15.04 5.89
CA LYS A 117 -13.97 14.52 6.03
C LYS A 117 -14.06 13.53 7.18
N LEU A 118 -13.10 12.61 7.30
CA LEU A 118 -13.01 11.66 8.42
C LEU A 118 -12.86 12.38 9.75
N ASP A 119 -11.99 13.38 9.84
CA ASP A 119 -11.76 14.13 11.08
C ASP A 119 -13.02 14.85 11.56
N LYS A 120 -13.82 15.38 10.64
CA LYS A 120 -15.11 16.03 10.94
C LYS A 120 -16.22 15.04 11.26
N GLU A 121 -16.20 13.88 10.63
CA GLU A 121 -17.18 12.81 10.80
C GLU A 121 -16.70 11.75 11.80
N ARG A 122 -15.77 12.07 12.71
CA ARG A 122 -15.38 11.26 13.89
C ARG A 122 -16.59 11.11 14.83
N LYS A 123 -17.60 10.41 14.36
CA LYS A 123 -18.59 9.75 15.20
C LYS A 123 -17.94 8.45 15.66
N GLU A 124 -18.23 8.05 16.88
CA GLU A 124 -17.98 6.66 17.31
C GLU A 124 -18.51 5.74 16.23
N ILE A 125 -17.62 4.95 15.67
CA ILE A 125 -18.00 4.10 14.55
C ILE A 125 -18.73 2.91 15.16
N SER A 126 -20.05 2.91 15.01
CA SER A 126 -20.89 1.83 15.52
C SER A 126 -20.77 0.62 14.58
N VAL A 127 -19.91 -0.32 14.94
CA VAL A 127 -19.85 -1.64 14.31
C VAL A 127 -20.95 -2.51 14.92
N THR A 128 -21.73 -3.19 14.09
CA THR A 128 -22.73 -4.11 14.62
C THR A 128 -22.05 -5.37 15.21
N PRO A 129 -22.63 -6.01 16.25
CA PRO A 129 -22.08 -7.25 16.78
C PRO A 129 -21.91 -8.36 15.74
N VAL A 130 -22.76 -8.40 14.72
CA VAL A 130 -22.73 -9.38 13.63
C VAL A 130 -21.52 -9.15 12.72
N GLU A 131 -21.25 -7.91 12.34
CA GLU A 131 -20.07 -7.56 11.53
C GLU A 131 -18.77 -7.89 12.27
N ARG A 132 -18.71 -7.58 13.56
CA ARG A 132 -17.55 -7.96 14.41
C ARG A 132 -17.37 -9.49 14.43
N ALA A 133 -18.44 -10.24 14.68
CA ALA A 133 -18.38 -11.70 14.72
C ALA A 133 -17.97 -12.32 13.38
N ALA A 134 -18.49 -11.81 12.26
CA ALA A 134 -18.16 -12.29 10.93
C ALA A 134 -16.67 -12.08 10.60
N LEU A 135 -16.11 -10.92 10.99
CA LEU A 135 -14.70 -10.61 10.82
C LEU A 135 -13.80 -11.46 11.71
N ALA A 136 -14.15 -11.58 12.98
CA ALA A 136 -13.44 -12.44 13.92
C ALA A 136 -13.39 -13.89 13.42
N TRP A 137 -14.49 -14.38 12.84
CA TRP A 137 -14.53 -15.72 12.26
C TRP A 137 -13.68 -15.83 10.98
N LYS A 138 -13.84 -14.90 10.03
CA LYS A 138 -13.09 -14.91 8.76
C LYS A 138 -11.58 -14.87 8.96
N TYR A 139 -11.11 -14.09 9.93
CA TYR A 139 -9.68 -13.91 10.21
C TYR A 139 -9.19 -14.69 11.43
N ARG A 140 -9.96 -15.69 11.89
CA ARG A 140 -9.68 -16.40 13.15
C ARG A 140 -8.24 -16.92 13.26
N GLU A 141 -7.74 -17.60 12.23
CA GLU A 141 -6.37 -18.16 12.26
C GLU A 141 -5.30 -17.05 12.34
N VAL A 142 -5.52 -15.95 11.63
CA VAL A 142 -4.62 -14.78 11.63
C VAL A 142 -4.65 -14.10 13.00
N ILE A 143 -5.85 -13.94 13.58
CA ILE A 143 -6.05 -13.38 14.93
C ILE A 143 -5.38 -14.26 15.98
N GLU A 144 -5.51 -15.59 15.88
CA GLU A 144 -4.87 -16.53 16.81
C GLU A 144 -3.34 -16.46 16.74
N LYS A 145 -2.78 -16.39 15.54
CA LYS A 145 -1.33 -16.22 15.34
C LYS A 145 -0.84 -14.89 15.92
N ALA A 146 -1.50 -13.78 15.54
CA ALA A 146 -1.14 -12.44 16.01
C ALA A 146 -1.28 -12.31 17.54
N ALA A 147 -2.30 -12.90 18.14
CA ALA A 147 -2.46 -12.93 19.60
C ALA A 147 -1.33 -13.70 20.29
N GLY A 148 -0.86 -14.80 19.69
CA GLY A 148 0.36 -15.48 20.14
C GLY A 148 1.57 -14.56 20.05
N ASP A 149 1.80 -13.94 18.90
CA ASP A 149 2.93 -13.03 18.69
C ASP A 149 2.94 -11.86 19.69
N VAL A 150 1.78 -11.33 20.10
CA VAL A 150 1.64 -10.29 21.14
C VAL A 150 2.03 -10.80 22.54
N ILE A 151 1.68 -12.05 22.87
CA ILE A 151 2.00 -12.64 24.19
C ILE A 151 3.48 -12.95 24.32
N PHE A 152 4.09 -13.41 23.22
CA PHE A 152 5.45 -13.92 23.24
C PHE A 152 6.46 -12.85 22.76
N GLY A 153 6.17 -12.01 21.76
CA GLY A 153 7.07 -10.98 21.21
C GLY A 153 6.88 -9.57 21.79
N LYS A 154 7.95 -8.76 21.74
CA LYS A 154 8.08 -7.39 22.29
C LYS A 154 7.29 -6.30 21.53
N THR A 155 6.17 -6.65 20.91
CA THR A 155 5.44 -5.74 20.02
C THR A 155 4.05 -5.46 20.60
N SER A 156 3.82 -4.20 20.98
CA SER A 156 2.47 -3.70 21.24
C SER A 156 1.61 -3.95 20.01
N VAL A 157 0.33 -4.32 20.21
CA VAL A 157 -0.69 -4.36 19.13
C VAL A 157 -0.72 -3.04 18.35
N MET A 158 -0.33 -1.94 18.99
CA MET A 158 -0.19 -0.60 18.40
C MET A 158 0.96 -0.45 17.40
N GLY A 159 1.86 -1.43 17.29
CA GLY A 159 3.12 -1.35 16.54
C GLY A 159 3.04 -1.87 15.11
N GLN A 160 1.90 -2.42 14.69
CA GLN A 160 1.65 -2.72 13.27
C GLN A 160 0.82 -1.58 12.70
N PRO A 161 1.44 -0.50 12.20
CA PRO A 161 0.71 0.47 11.41
C PRO A 161 0.23 -0.31 10.19
N ILE A 162 -1.05 -0.67 10.15
CA ILE A 162 -1.68 -1.01 8.87
C ILE A 162 -1.36 0.20 8.00
N PRO A 163 -0.54 0.04 6.94
CA PRO A 163 -0.21 1.15 6.09
C PRO A 163 -1.55 1.69 5.61
N GLN A 164 -1.83 2.96 5.89
CA GLN A 164 -2.89 3.66 5.17
C GLN A 164 -2.22 4.04 3.85
N PRO A 165 -2.37 3.25 2.76
CA PRO A 165 -1.78 3.67 1.50
C PRO A 165 -2.38 5.01 1.14
N ASP A 166 -1.55 5.95 0.71
CA ASP A 166 -2.02 7.20 0.16
C ASP A 166 -2.88 6.93 -1.07
N PHE A 167 -3.90 7.75 -1.29
CA PHE A 167 -4.69 7.68 -2.52
C PHE A 167 -3.78 7.86 -3.74
N ALA A 168 -3.84 6.91 -4.67
CA ALA A 168 -3.11 6.94 -5.94
C ALA A 168 -3.99 6.48 -7.09
N PHE A 169 -3.74 7.03 -8.29
CA PHE A 169 -4.27 6.48 -9.53
C PHE A 169 -3.33 5.37 -10.02
N ASP A 170 -3.53 4.17 -9.49
CA ASP A 170 -2.73 2.95 -9.75
C ASP A 170 -3.04 2.27 -11.09
N GLY A 171 -4.16 2.62 -11.73
CA GLY A 171 -4.62 2.01 -12.98
C GLY A 171 -5.48 0.76 -12.79
N GLU A 172 -5.55 0.19 -11.59
CA GLU A 172 -6.38 -0.98 -11.26
C GLU A 172 -7.67 -0.54 -10.57
N THR A 173 -7.53 0.20 -9.47
CA THR A 173 -8.65 0.67 -8.65
C THR A 173 -9.12 2.04 -9.14
N TYR A 174 -8.16 2.92 -9.43
CA TYR A 174 -8.42 4.29 -9.83
C TYR A 174 -7.62 4.64 -11.10
N VAL A 175 -8.34 4.97 -12.17
CA VAL A 175 -7.72 5.27 -13.47
C VAL A 175 -7.77 6.77 -13.75
N PHE A 176 -6.62 7.38 -14.05
CA PHE A 176 -6.51 8.77 -14.52
C PHE A 176 -6.39 8.87 -16.03
N ASP A 177 -7.50 8.61 -16.73
CA ASP A 177 -7.58 8.67 -18.19
C ASP A 177 -7.75 10.11 -18.73
N ASN A 178 -7.68 10.27 -20.05
CA ASN A 178 -7.88 11.56 -20.72
C ASN A 178 -9.26 12.15 -20.40
N ARG A 179 -10.29 11.30 -20.26
CA ARG A 179 -11.65 11.75 -19.93
C ARG A 179 -11.71 12.38 -18.54
N LEU A 180 -11.10 11.76 -17.54
CA LEU A 180 -10.99 12.27 -16.19
C LEU A 180 -10.12 13.53 -16.15
N TYR A 181 -9.03 13.56 -16.91
CA TYR A 181 -8.20 14.75 -17.04
C TYR A 181 -9.00 15.96 -17.54
N PHE A 182 -9.77 15.84 -18.63
CA PHE A 182 -10.60 16.94 -19.12
C PHE A 182 -11.70 17.35 -18.12
N ARG A 183 -12.28 16.39 -17.40
CA ARG A 183 -13.24 16.69 -16.31
C ARG A 183 -12.58 17.48 -15.18
N TYR A 184 -11.34 17.13 -14.82
CA TYR A 184 -10.57 17.85 -13.80
C TYR A 184 -10.22 19.27 -14.26
N LEU A 185 -9.82 19.46 -15.52
CA LEU A 185 -9.58 20.80 -16.08
C LEU A 185 -10.86 21.65 -16.12
N ARG A 186 -12.02 21.03 -16.36
CA ARG A 186 -13.33 21.72 -16.38
C ARG A 186 -13.79 22.13 -14.98
N ASN A 187 -13.75 21.20 -14.04
CA ASN A 187 -14.24 21.40 -12.67
C ASN A 187 -13.51 20.51 -11.66
N GLY A 188 -12.27 20.86 -11.34
CA GLY A 188 -11.46 20.10 -10.39
C GLY A 188 -12.10 19.94 -9.02
N LYS A 189 -12.84 20.94 -8.52
CA LYS A 189 -13.54 20.86 -7.21
C LYS A 189 -14.57 19.74 -7.18
N SER A 190 -15.36 19.58 -8.24
CA SER A 190 -16.35 18.51 -8.35
C SER A 190 -15.69 17.12 -8.39
N VAL A 191 -14.59 16.99 -9.15
CA VAL A 191 -13.82 15.74 -9.22
C VAL A 191 -13.22 15.37 -7.86
N ILE A 192 -12.55 16.32 -7.19
CA ILE A 192 -11.99 16.12 -5.83
C ILE A 192 -13.09 15.67 -4.86
N ARG A 193 -14.24 16.34 -4.86
CA ARG A 193 -15.36 15.98 -3.97
C ARG A 193 -15.90 14.58 -4.25
N LYS A 194 -15.96 14.16 -5.52
CA LYS A 194 -16.45 12.82 -5.90
C LYS A 194 -15.50 11.75 -5.37
N PHE A 195 -14.23 11.79 -5.78
CA PHE A 195 -13.24 10.80 -5.38
C PHE A 195 -12.96 10.84 -3.88
N GLY A 196 -12.83 12.04 -3.30
CA GLY A 196 -12.60 12.20 -1.86
C GLY A 196 -13.73 11.66 -0.99
N ARG A 197 -14.97 11.65 -1.46
CA ARG A 197 -16.08 10.99 -0.74
C ARG A 197 -15.98 9.47 -0.79
N THR A 198 -15.65 8.90 -1.94
CA THR A 198 -15.46 7.46 -2.10
C THR A 198 -14.30 6.99 -1.24
N TRP A 199 -13.15 7.68 -1.38
CA TRP A 199 -11.95 7.36 -0.62
C TRP A 199 -12.13 7.50 0.90
N ALA A 200 -12.85 8.53 1.36
CA ALA A 200 -13.17 8.66 2.79
C ALA A 200 -13.95 7.45 3.33
N LYS A 201 -14.88 6.88 2.55
CA LYS A 201 -15.62 5.68 2.96
C LYS A 201 -14.72 4.46 3.03
N GLU A 202 -13.80 4.31 2.07
CA GLU A 202 -12.83 3.20 2.06
C GLU A 202 -11.87 3.28 3.24
N LEU A 203 -11.33 4.47 3.52
CA LEU A 203 -10.50 4.72 4.70
C LEU A 203 -11.27 4.44 6.00
N GLN A 204 -12.52 4.89 6.10
CA GLN A 204 -13.37 4.60 7.26
C GLN A 204 -13.57 3.10 7.43
N HIS A 205 -13.90 2.38 6.36
CA HIS A 205 -14.08 0.93 6.42
C HIS A 205 -12.79 0.21 6.84
N ARG A 206 -11.63 0.62 6.31
CA ARG A 206 -10.33 0.05 6.71
C ARG A 206 -10.00 0.32 8.16
N GLU A 207 -10.29 1.52 8.66
CA GLU A 207 -10.10 1.87 10.06
C GLU A 207 -10.98 1.03 10.99
N ILE A 208 -12.26 0.82 10.62
CA ILE A 208 -13.17 -0.08 11.33
C ILE A 208 -12.58 -1.49 11.41
N MET A 209 -12.18 -2.01 10.25
CA MET A 209 -11.62 -3.35 10.12
C MET A 209 -10.37 -3.51 10.98
N ARG A 210 -9.50 -2.49 11.01
CA ARG A 210 -8.32 -2.44 11.86
C ARG A 210 -8.69 -2.51 13.34
N GLN A 211 -9.58 -1.63 13.79
CA GLN A 211 -9.98 -1.55 15.21
C GLN A 211 -10.57 -2.88 15.69
N ILE A 212 -11.48 -3.47 14.89
CA ILE A 212 -12.05 -4.77 15.20
C ILE A 212 -10.96 -5.84 15.31
N PHE A 213 -10.04 -5.88 14.33
CA PHE A 213 -8.96 -6.87 14.33
C PHE A 213 -8.06 -6.71 15.57
N GLU A 214 -7.66 -5.48 15.91
CA GLU A 214 -6.86 -5.18 17.09
C GLU A 214 -7.57 -5.58 18.39
N GLU A 215 -8.86 -5.27 18.54
CA GLU A 215 -9.66 -5.65 19.70
C GLU A 215 -9.82 -7.16 19.85
N GLU A 216 -10.06 -7.88 18.75
CA GLU A 216 -10.17 -9.34 18.75
C GLU A 216 -8.84 -10.01 19.07
N VAL A 217 -7.72 -9.51 18.53
CA VAL A 217 -6.37 -9.96 18.88
C VAL A 217 -6.11 -9.73 20.37
N ASN A 218 -6.41 -8.55 20.89
CA ASN A 218 -6.24 -8.22 22.31
C ASN A 218 -7.11 -9.12 23.22
N THR A 219 -8.36 -9.35 22.83
CA THR A 219 -9.29 -10.20 23.57
C THR A 219 -8.78 -11.64 23.58
N ARG A 220 -8.33 -12.14 22.43
CA ARG A 220 -7.75 -13.48 22.31
C ARG A 220 -6.48 -13.62 23.13
N ALA A 221 -5.60 -12.62 23.10
CA ALA A 221 -4.39 -12.59 23.90
C ALA A 221 -4.70 -12.65 25.41
N LYS A 222 -5.68 -11.87 25.88
CA LYS A 222 -6.14 -11.92 27.28
C LYS A 222 -6.70 -13.30 27.66
N ILE A 223 -7.46 -13.95 26.77
CA ILE A 223 -7.99 -15.31 27.02
C ILE A 223 -6.86 -16.33 27.13
N LEU A 224 -5.86 -16.24 26.25
CA LEU A 224 -4.69 -17.11 26.26
C LEU A 224 -3.88 -16.89 27.55
N LEU A 225 -3.61 -15.64 27.95
CA LEU A 225 -2.91 -15.33 29.21
C LEU A 225 -3.61 -15.88 30.45
N LYS A 226 -4.95 -15.90 30.47
CA LYS A 226 -5.72 -16.52 31.55
C LYS A 226 -5.62 -18.05 31.58
N LYS A 227 -5.26 -18.69 30.47
CA LYS A 227 -5.14 -20.14 30.35
C LYS A 227 -3.66 -20.54 30.43
N GLN A 228 -3.28 -21.18 31.53
CA GLN A 228 -1.95 -21.78 31.75
C GLN A 228 -0.77 -20.79 31.63
N PRO A 229 -0.64 -19.83 32.58
CA PRO A 229 0.49 -18.90 32.62
C PRO A 229 1.85 -19.62 32.66
N GLU A 230 1.92 -20.78 33.33
CA GLU A 230 3.13 -21.62 33.40
C GLU A 230 3.54 -22.16 32.02
N ARG A 231 2.57 -22.57 31.20
CA ARG A 231 2.83 -23.06 29.84
C ARG A 231 3.34 -21.93 28.95
N ILE A 232 2.75 -20.74 29.09
CA ILE A 232 3.20 -19.54 28.38
C ILE A 232 4.64 -19.19 28.75
N GLU A 233 4.98 -19.24 30.04
CA GLU A 233 6.34 -18.96 30.48
C GLU A 233 7.33 -19.97 29.91
N LYS A 234 7.00 -21.27 29.90
CA LYS A 234 7.84 -22.29 29.26
C LYS A 234 8.11 -22.02 27.78
N ILE A 235 7.09 -21.66 26.99
CA ILE A 235 7.26 -21.32 25.57
C ILE A 235 8.17 -20.10 25.43
N ARG A 236 7.95 -19.08 26.25
CA ARG A 236 8.75 -17.85 26.24
C ARG A 236 10.22 -18.14 26.55
N THR A 237 10.49 -18.91 27.60
CA THR A 237 11.85 -19.27 28.01
C THR A 237 12.55 -20.10 26.96
N LEU A 238 11.89 -21.14 26.43
CA LEU A 238 12.44 -21.97 25.36
C LEU A 238 12.77 -21.13 24.12
N ARG A 239 11.89 -20.24 23.70
CA ARG A 239 12.11 -19.40 22.52
C ARG A 239 13.27 -18.42 22.72
N ASN A 240 13.32 -17.75 23.87
CA ASN A 240 14.39 -16.81 24.19
C ASN A 240 15.75 -17.53 24.26
N ALA A 241 15.79 -18.73 24.83
CA ALA A 241 17.00 -19.57 24.85
C ALA A 241 17.51 -19.93 23.44
N LEU A 242 16.61 -19.99 22.46
CA LEU A 242 16.92 -20.33 21.07
C LEU A 242 17.03 -19.12 20.15
N GLU A 243 16.91 -17.88 20.62
CA GLU A 243 16.79 -16.67 19.78
C GLU A 243 17.88 -16.61 18.68
N ASN A 244 19.14 -16.84 19.07
CA ASN A 244 20.31 -16.80 18.18
C ASN A 244 20.73 -18.18 17.63
N VAL A 245 19.85 -19.19 17.72
CA VAL A 245 20.11 -20.56 17.27
C VAL A 245 19.41 -20.79 15.93
N HIS A 246 20.17 -21.00 14.86
CA HIS A 246 19.64 -21.17 13.49
C HIS A 246 20.01 -22.54 12.87
N HIS A 247 20.21 -23.55 13.70
CA HIS A 247 20.57 -24.90 13.28
C HIS A 247 19.66 -25.94 13.93
N THR A 248 19.72 -27.18 13.45
CA THR A 248 18.99 -28.30 14.02
C THR A 248 19.49 -28.62 15.42
N VAL A 249 18.56 -28.73 16.37
CA VAL A 249 18.83 -29.01 17.79
C VAL A 249 18.28 -30.37 18.19
N LEU A 250 18.90 -30.97 19.20
CA LEU A 250 18.40 -32.15 19.90
C LEU A 250 17.35 -31.70 20.92
N VAL A 251 16.18 -32.32 20.87
CA VAL A 251 15.08 -32.13 21.82
C VAL A 251 14.92 -33.41 22.63
N VAL A 252 14.93 -33.26 23.94
CA VAL A 252 14.61 -34.31 24.90
C VAL A 252 13.20 -34.07 25.39
N VAL A 253 12.29 -35.01 25.11
CA VAL A 253 10.91 -34.95 25.60
C VAL A 253 10.63 -36.06 26.59
N ARG A 254 9.79 -35.79 27.58
CA ARG A 254 9.30 -36.79 28.54
C ARG A 254 8.03 -37.42 27.99
N GLY A 255 8.13 -38.68 27.56
CA GLY A 255 7.00 -39.50 27.13
C GLY A 255 6.16 -40.04 28.30
N LYS A 256 5.12 -40.82 27.95
CA LYS A 256 4.28 -41.51 28.95
C LYS A 256 5.14 -42.49 29.76
N HIS A 257 4.84 -42.60 31.06
CA HIS A 257 5.56 -43.45 32.02
C HIS A 257 7.01 -43.04 32.34
N GLY A 258 7.41 -41.80 32.01
CA GLY A 258 8.72 -41.26 32.42
C GLY A 258 9.90 -41.67 31.54
N VAL A 259 9.64 -42.32 30.40
CA VAL A 259 10.65 -42.58 29.37
C VAL A 259 10.96 -41.30 28.61
N PHE A 260 12.24 -41.00 28.40
CA PHE A 260 12.67 -39.88 27.58
C PHE A 260 12.81 -40.30 26.11
N GLU A 261 12.29 -39.48 25.22
CA GLU A 261 12.51 -39.59 23.78
C GLU A 261 13.41 -38.45 23.31
N TYR A 262 14.15 -38.72 22.25
CA TYR A 262 15.14 -37.83 21.70
C TYR A 262 14.87 -37.66 20.22
N PHE A 263 14.82 -36.42 19.76
CA PHE A 263 14.72 -36.17 18.33
C PHE A 263 15.34 -34.85 17.90
N HIS A 264 15.71 -34.79 16.63
CA HIS A 264 16.25 -33.60 16.01
C HIS A 264 15.16 -32.78 15.32
N ILE A 265 15.17 -31.46 15.51
CA ILE A 265 14.24 -30.52 14.87
C ILE A 265 14.96 -29.21 14.56
N ASP A 266 14.51 -28.49 13.53
CA ASP A 266 15.00 -27.14 13.29
C ASP A 266 14.65 -26.22 14.46
N ALA A 267 15.62 -25.44 14.95
CA ALA A 267 15.40 -24.49 16.04
C ALA A 267 14.31 -23.46 15.69
N GLU A 268 14.14 -23.07 14.42
CA GLU A 268 13.07 -22.15 14.01
C GLU A 268 11.67 -22.73 14.26
N VAL A 269 11.50 -24.05 14.17
CA VAL A 269 10.21 -24.70 14.49
C VAL A 269 9.91 -24.63 15.98
N LEU A 270 10.95 -24.73 16.83
CA LEU A 270 10.81 -24.62 18.29
C LEU A 270 10.49 -23.20 18.76
N LYS A 271 10.75 -22.19 17.93
CA LYS A 271 10.49 -20.77 18.27
C LYS A 271 9.02 -20.36 18.09
N ASN A 272 8.15 -21.30 17.76
CA ASN A 272 6.73 -21.01 17.53
C ASN A 272 5.99 -20.53 18.80
N THR A 273 4.84 -19.92 18.60
CA THR A 273 4.00 -19.34 19.67
C THR A 273 2.91 -20.29 20.17
N ASN A 274 2.72 -21.43 19.53
CA ASN A 274 1.65 -22.37 19.91
C ASN A 274 2.13 -23.41 20.93
N GLY A 275 3.45 -23.60 21.11
CA GLY A 275 4.04 -24.59 22.01
C GLY A 275 3.73 -26.02 21.60
N LYS A 276 3.49 -26.25 20.31
CA LYS A 276 3.11 -27.53 19.73
C LYS A 276 4.09 -27.85 18.60
N TYR A 277 4.64 -29.05 18.65
CA TYR A 277 5.70 -29.48 17.75
C TYR A 277 5.25 -30.77 17.06
N PRO A 278 4.73 -30.69 15.83
CA PRO A 278 4.24 -31.87 15.13
C PRO A 278 5.39 -32.76 14.67
N ILE A 279 5.18 -34.07 14.69
CA ILE A 279 6.14 -35.08 14.21
C ILE A 279 6.52 -34.93 12.73
N ALA A 280 5.70 -34.20 11.96
CA ALA A 280 6.01 -33.83 10.60
C ALA A 280 7.29 -32.97 10.49
N GLU A 281 7.63 -32.20 11.52
CA GLU A 281 8.79 -31.28 11.54
C GLU A 281 10.06 -31.95 12.06
N VAL A 282 9.96 -33.17 12.61
CA VAL A 282 11.13 -33.93 13.04
C VAL A 282 12.01 -34.28 11.84
N SER A 283 13.31 -34.12 12.04
CA SER A 283 14.37 -34.36 11.07
C SER A 283 15.08 -35.69 11.33
N GLY A 284 15.73 -36.23 10.30
CA GLY A 284 16.61 -37.39 10.43
C GLY A 284 15.90 -38.74 10.55
N GLN A 285 16.67 -39.76 10.97
CA GLN A 285 16.26 -41.17 10.99
C GLN A 285 15.22 -41.47 12.09
N GLU A 286 15.21 -40.68 13.16
CA GLU A 286 14.29 -40.81 14.31
C GLU A 286 12.83 -40.63 13.89
N LYS A 287 12.57 -39.82 12.85
CA LYS A 287 11.21 -39.52 12.35
C LYS A 287 10.43 -40.78 12.01
N LYS A 288 11.06 -41.77 11.35
CA LYS A 288 10.39 -43.00 10.94
C LYS A 288 9.96 -43.80 12.16
N HIS A 289 10.89 -44.03 13.09
CA HIS A 289 10.63 -44.76 14.32
C HIS A 289 9.54 -44.09 15.18
N LEU A 290 9.62 -42.77 15.35
CA LEU A 290 8.63 -42.01 16.12
C LEU A 290 7.24 -42.04 15.47
N LYS A 291 7.16 -42.04 14.13
CA LYS A 291 5.88 -42.17 13.41
C LYS A 291 5.27 -43.55 13.56
N GLU A 292 6.09 -44.60 13.55
CA GLU A 292 5.63 -45.97 13.81
C GLU A 292 5.11 -46.11 15.25
N LYS A 293 5.81 -45.49 16.22
CA LYS A 293 5.48 -45.55 17.64
C LYS A 293 4.25 -44.74 18.05
N TYR A 294 4.11 -43.50 17.54
CA TYR A 294 3.09 -42.55 17.98
C TYR A 294 2.05 -42.18 16.92
N GLY A 295 2.22 -42.66 15.69
CA GLY A 295 1.39 -42.29 14.54
C GLY A 295 1.84 -40.98 13.87
N ALA A 296 1.44 -40.81 12.61
CA ALA A 296 1.85 -39.67 11.78
C ALA A 296 1.31 -38.30 12.25
N HIS A 297 0.34 -38.29 13.17
CA HIS A 297 -0.32 -37.08 13.66
C HIS A 297 0.10 -36.70 15.09
N LYS A 298 1.14 -37.32 15.66
CA LYS A 298 1.65 -36.93 16.98
C LYS A 298 2.12 -35.49 16.97
N VAL A 299 1.74 -34.77 18.03
CA VAL A 299 2.19 -33.44 18.37
C VAL A 299 2.73 -33.50 19.80
N TRP A 300 3.96 -33.03 20.00
CA TRP A 300 4.50 -32.81 21.34
C TRP A 300 4.11 -31.44 21.83
N ASP A 301 3.63 -31.36 23.06
CA ASP A 301 3.42 -30.09 23.75
C ASP A 301 4.74 -29.60 24.38
N VAL A 302 4.89 -28.29 24.53
CA VAL A 302 6.02 -27.67 25.24
C VAL A 302 6.18 -28.20 26.66
N GLU A 303 5.09 -28.63 27.30
CA GLU A 303 5.16 -29.25 28.62
C GLU A 303 5.88 -30.60 28.62
N GLU A 304 5.92 -31.28 27.48
CA GLU A 304 6.67 -32.52 27.28
C GLU A 304 8.17 -32.23 27.05
N ILE A 305 8.57 -31.02 26.66
CA ILE A 305 9.98 -30.66 26.44
C ILE A 305 10.71 -30.53 27.77
N TYR A 306 11.79 -31.29 27.90
CA TYR A 306 12.61 -31.35 29.09
C TYR A 306 13.95 -30.62 28.90
N GLN A 307 14.61 -30.84 27.76
CA GLN A 307 15.87 -30.21 27.41
C GLN A 307 15.95 -29.94 25.91
N VAL A 308 16.64 -28.86 25.53
CA VAL A 308 17.00 -28.56 24.14
C VAL A 308 18.44 -28.12 24.07
N GLY A 309 19.21 -28.72 23.17
CA GLY A 309 20.64 -28.47 23.06
C GLY A 309 21.20 -28.86 21.70
N ALA A 310 22.46 -28.52 21.48
CA ALA A 310 23.21 -29.00 20.34
C ALA A 310 24.65 -29.26 20.77
N ARG A 311 25.22 -30.37 20.28
CA ARG A 311 26.58 -30.81 20.64
C ARG A 311 26.69 -30.95 22.16
N ASN A 312 27.57 -30.16 22.79
CA ASN A 312 27.82 -30.18 24.24
C ASN A 312 27.18 -28.99 24.98
N ILE A 313 26.28 -28.25 24.33
CA ILE A 313 25.64 -27.05 24.89
C ILE A 313 24.14 -27.30 25.02
N TRP A 314 23.61 -27.10 26.24
CA TRP A 314 22.18 -27.10 26.50
C TRP A 314 21.68 -25.66 26.53
N TYR A 315 20.80 -25.32 25.58
CA TYR A 315 20.18 -24.00 25.50
C TYR A 315 19.02 -23.85 26.48
N TYR A 316 18.23 -24.91 26.63
CA TYR A 316 17.06 -24.95 27.51
C TYR A 316 17.10 -26.20 28.39
N ASN A 317 16.85 -26.07 29.70
CA ASN A 317 16.85 -27.19 30.64
C ASN A 317 15.98 -26.92 31.87
N VAL A 318 14.85 -27.64 31.96
CA VAL A 318 13.86 -27.49 33.05
C VAL A 318 14.45 -27.77 34.45
N MET A 319 15.50 -28.61 34.55
CA MET A 319 16.11 -28.96 35.84
C MET A 319 17.10 -27.91 36.36
N ALA A 320 17.69 -27.12 35.46
CA ALA A 320 18.56 -26.01 35.85
C ALA A 320 17.72 -24.84 36.40
N GLU A 321 16.56 -24.58 35.80
CA GLU A 321 15.62 -23.53 36.21
C GLU A 321 15.05 -23.78 37.62
N ARG A 322 14.71 -25.04 37.95
CA ARG A 322 14.20 -25.40 39.29
C ARG A 322 15.22 -25.25 40.42
N LYS A 323 16.53 -25.34 40.12
CA LYS A 323 17.60 -25.13 41.12
C LYS A 323 17.95 -23.66 41.34
N GLN A 324 17.54 -22.76 40.45
CA GLN A 324 17.74 -21.31 40.58
C GLN A 324 16.54 -20.60 41.25
N ALA A 325 15.37 -21.25 41.27
CA ALA A 325 14.13 -20.72 41.86
C ALA A 325 13.82 -21.29 43.26
N ALA A 326 14.67 -22.15 43.80
CA ALA A 326 14.64 -22.69 45.16
C ALA A 326 15.87 -22.20 45.91
#